data_AF-A0A350CM74-F1
#
_entry.id   AF-A0A350CM74-F1
#
_cell.length_a   1.000
_cell.length_b   1.000
_cell.length_c   1.000
_cell.angle_alpha   90.00
_cell.angle_beta   90.00
_cell.angle_gamma   90.00
#
_symmetry.space_group_name_H-M   'P 1'
#
loop_
_entity.id
_entity.type
_entity.pdbx_description
1 polymer ?
#
loop_
_entity_poly.entity_id
_entity_poly.type
_entity_poly.pdbx_seq_one_letter_code
_entity_poly.pdbx_strand_id
1 'polypeptide(L)' 'RITGYRTDEVIGRDSRFMAAPGMDSNERARLRDAVAARQEVNVVFRNMRKNGDIFWNDLTITPVLDEHGRASHFIGVI' A
#
# COMPACT_ATOMS: atom_id res chain seq x y z
N ARG A 1 2.51 11.11 10.46
CA ARG A 1 1.40 11.55 11.37
C ARG A 1 0.22 10.58 11.35
N ILE A 2 -0.17 10.01 10.19
CA ILE A 2 -1.20 8.96 10.08
C ILE A 2 -0.70 7.62 10.68
N THR A 3 0.37 7.05 10.14
CA THR A 3 0.78 5.66 10.46
C THR A 3 1.49 5.51 11.83
N GLY A 4 2.00 6.60 12.39
CA GLY A 4 2.78 6.61 13.63
C GLY A 4 4.25 6.22 13.47
N TYR A 5 4.70 5.84 12.26
CA TYR A 5 6.10 5.54 11.96
C TYR A 5 6.87 6.77 11.51
N ARG A 6 8.17 6.80 11.82
CA ARG A 6 9.12 7.77 11.29
C ARG A 6 9.64 7.34 9.92
N THR A 7 10.16 8.27 9.14
CA THR A 7 10.68 8.01 7.79
C THR A 7 11.81 6.98 7.79
N ASP A 8 12.76 7.10 8.71
CA ASP A 8 13.89 6.18 8.88
C ASP A 8 13.47 4.75 9.25
N GLU A 9 12.26 4.56 9.79
CA GLU A 9 11.73 3.25 10.15
C GLU A 9 11.05 2.52 8.99
N VAL A 10 10.76 3.22 7.88
CA VAL A 10 9.91 2.70 6.78
C VAL A 10 10.60 2.66 5.42
N ILE A 11 11.64 3.47 5.19
CA ILE A 11 12.40 3.41 3.94
C ILE A 11 13.00 2.02 3.76
N GLY A 12 12.85 1.46 2.55
CA GLY A 12 13.33 0.12 2.19
C GLY A 12 12.46 -1.03 2.69
N ARG A 13 11.32 -0.74 3.33
CA ARG A 13 10.39 -1.76 3.82
C ARG A 13 9.13 -1.80 2.98
N ASP A 14 8.64 -3.00 2.75
CA ASP A 14 7.36 -3.22 2.11
C ASP A 14 6.20 -2.74 3.03
N SER A 15 5.27 -1.96 2.48
CA SER A 15 4.16 -1.34 3.23
C SER A 15 3.24 -2.35 3.94
N ARG A 16 3.32 -3.64 3.61
CA ARG A 16 2.63 -4.73 4.31
C ARG A 16 2.96 -4.82 5.80
N PHE A 17 4.01 -4.18 6.30
CA PHE A 17 4.24 -4.07 7.75
C PHE A 17 3.08 -3.38 8.49
N MET A 18 2.25 -2.59 7.79
CA MET A 18 1.05 -1.94 8.34
C MET A 18 -0.21 -2.80 8.21
N ALA A 19 -0.14 -4.01 7.67
CA ALA A 19 -1.31 -4.86 7.49
C ALA A 19 -1.94 -5.24 8.85
N ALA A 20 -3.24 -5.01 9.00
CA ALA A 20 -4.01 -5.58 10.10
C ALA A 20 -4.13 -7.11 9.89
N PRO A 21 -3.63 -7.96 10.81
CA PRO A 21 -3.60 -9.41 10.63
C PRO A 21 -5.00 -10.02 10.46
N GLY A 22 -5.15 -10.95 9.52
CA GLY A 22 -6.40 -11.69 9.31
C GLY A 22 -7.56 -10.88 8.71
N MET A 23 -7.32 -9.65 8.27
CA MET A 23 -8.37 -8.78 7.72
C MET A 23 -8.19 -8.48 6.23
N ASP A 24 -9.31 -8.34 5.52
CA ASP A 24 -9.42 -7.78 4.16
C ASP A 24 -8.60 -8.55 3.11
N SER A 25 -8.66 -9.89 3.17
CA SER A 25 -7.89 -10.77 2.27
C SER A 25 -8.22 -10.54 0.79
N ASN A 26 -9.47 -10.19 0.48
CA ASN A 26 -9.96 -9.95 -0.87
C ASN A 26 -9.39 -8.65 -1.43
N GLU A 27 -9.45 -7.57 -0.66
CA GLU A 27 -8.94 -6.24 -1.02
C GLU A 27 -7.42 -6.31 -1.17
N ARG A 28 -6.74 -7.02 -0.26
CA ARG A 28 -5.29 -7.29 -0.37
C ARG A 28 -4.95 -8.14 -1.59
N ALA A 29 -5.81 -9.08 -2.00
CA ALA A 29 -5.60 -9.85 -3.22
C ALA A 29 -5.71 -8.95 -4.45
N ARG A 30 -6.76 -8.14 -4.55
CA ARG A 30 -6.92 -7.16 -5.65
C ARG A 30 -5.72 -6.22 -5.75
N LEU A 31 -5.22 -5.72 -4.62
CA LEU A 31 -4.03 -4.88 -4.59
C LEU A 31 -2.79 -5.60 -5.13
N ARG A 32 -2.56 -6.86 -4.71
CA ARG A 32 -1.44 -7.67 -5.23
C ARG A 32 -1.56 -7.92 -6.72
N ASP A 33 -2.76 -8.26 -7.19
CA ASP A 33 -3.01 -8.58 -8.59
C ASP A 33 -2.79 -7.35 -9.47
N ALA A 34 -3.25 -6.17 -9.04
CA ALA A 34 -3.03 -4.91 -9.75
C ALA A 34 -1.56 -4.51 -9.80
N VAL A 35 -0.83 -4.63 -8.68
CA VAL A 35 0.62 -4.36 -8.65
C VAL A 35 1.38 -5.31 -9.57
N ALA A 36 1.02 -6.60 -9.58
CA ALA A 36 1.62 -7.59 -10.48
C ALA A 36 1.31 -7.29 -11.97
N ALA A 37 0.09 -6.86 -12.26
CA ALA A 37 -0.35 -6.44 -13.59
C ALA A 37 0.15 -5.05 -14.00
N ARG A 38 0.79 -4.29 -13.09
CA ARG A 38 1.22 -2.90 -13.27
C ARG A 38 0.05 -1.99 -13.67
N GLN A 39 -1.09 -2.16 -13.00
CA GLN A 39 -2.31 -1.40 -13.22
C GLN A 39 -2.63 -0.52 -12.00
N GLU A 40 -3.33 0.57 -12.24
CA GLU A 40 -3.90 1.39 -11.17
C GLU A 40 -4.97 0.61 -10.40
N VAL A 41 -5.03 0.82 -9.09
CA VAL A 41 -6.09 0.27 -8.25
C VAL A 41 -6.40 1.21 -7.10
N ASN A 42 -7.69 1.28 -6.75
CA ASN A 42 -8.17 1.85 -5.50
C ASN A 42 -8.80 0.74 -4.66
N VAL A 43 -8.39 0.63 -3.39
CA VAL A 43 -8.92 -0.34 -2.43
C VAL A 43 -9.02 0.28 -1.04
N VAL A 44 -10.13 -0.02 -0.36
CA VAL A 44 -10.34 0.38 1.04
C VAL A 44 -10.16 -0.82 1.95
N PHE A 45 -9.19 -0.79 2.86
CA PHE A 45 -8.90 -1.90 3.78
C PHE A 45 -8.30 -1.41 5.10
N ARG A 46 -8.24 -2.27 6.11
CA ARG A 46 -7.75 -1.93 7.45
C ARG A 46 -6.23 -2.06 7.54
N ASN A 47 -5.60 -1.07 8.14
CA ASN A 47 -4.18 -1.06 8.52
C ASN A 47 -4.04 -0.84 10.02
N MET A 48 -2.87 -1.19 10.54
CA MET A 48 -2.49 -1.03 11.94
C MET A 48 -1.40 0.04 12.04
N ARG A 49 -1.63 1.04 12.89
CA ARG A 49 -0.65 2.07 13.23
C ARG A 49 0.45 1.48 14.12
N LYS A 50 1.55 2.21 14.28
CA LYS A 50 2.66 1.80 15.17
C LYS A 50 2.22 1.53 16.63
N ASN A 51 1.22 2.24 17.12
CA ASN A 51 0.68 2.08 18.47
C ASN A 51 -0.33 0.92 18.59
N GLY A 52 -0.62 0.19 17.52
CA GLY A 52 -1.56 -0.93 17.50
C GLY A 52 -2.99 -0.57 17.05
N ASP A 53 -3.32 0.72 16.90
CA ASP A 53 -4.66 1.12 16.50
C ASP A 53 -4.97 0.73 15.05
N ILE A 54 -6.17 0.22 14.83
CA ILE A 54 -6.68 -0.07 13.48
C ILE A 54 -7.28 1.20 12.88
N PHE A 55 -7.01 1.43 11.59
CA PHE A 55 -7.67 2.48 10.80
C PHE A 55 -8.02 1.99 9.40
N TRP A 56 -9.08 2.57 8.83
CA TRP A 56 -9.42 2.40 7.42
C TRP A 56 -8.44 3.19 6.56
N ASN A 57 -7.87 2.52 5.57
CA ASN A 57 -6.98 3.08 4.57
C ASN A 57 -7.66 2.98 3.21
N ASP A 58 -8.01 4.13 2.63
CA ASP A 58 -8.47 4.26 1.24
C ASP A 58 -7.23 4.47 0.37
N LEU A 59 -6.65 3.37 -0.10
CA LEU A 59 -5.38 3.36 -0.78
C LEU A 59 -5.60 3.36 -2.29
N THR A 60 -5.07 4.38 -2.96
CA THR A 60 -4.87 4.38 -4.41
C THR A 60 -3.40 4.10 -4.72
N ILE A 61 -3.13 3.11 -5.57
CA ILE A 61 -1.81 2.85 -6.14
C ILE A 61 -1.84 3.10 -7.65
N THR A 62 -0.93 3.95 -8.14
CA THR A 62 -0.76 4.24 -9.57
C THR A 62 0.68 3.93 -10.00
N PRO A 63 0.90 3.18 -11.10
CA PRO A 63 2.25 2.94 -11.64
C PRO A 63 2.83 4.20 -12.26
N VAL A 64 4.13 4.41 -12.06
CA VAL A 64 4.91 5.46 -12.75
C VAL A 64 5.72 4.80 -13.86
N LEU A 65 5.44 5.19 -15.10
CA LEU A 65 6.09 4.64 -16.28
C LEU A 65 7.41 5.37 -16.56
N ASP A 66 8.42 4.61 -16.97
CA ASP A 66 9.66 5.15 -17.53
C ASP A 66 9.48 5.56 -19.01
N GLU A 67 10.57 6.04 -19.62
CA GLU A 67 10.61 6.44 -21.03
C GLU A 67 10.34 5.30 -22.03
N HIS A 68 10.36 4.04 -21.57
CA HIS A 68 10.05 2.86 -22.37
C HIS A 68 8.65 2.30 -22.09
N GLY A 69 7.82 3.03 -21.31
CA GLY A 69 6.47 2.60 -20.95
C GLY A 69 6.42 1.47 -19.93
N ARG A 70 7.52 1.18 -19.23
CA ARG A 70 7.58 0.16 -18.17
C ARG A 70 7.40 0.81 -16.82
N ALA A 71 6.61 0.18 -15.94
CA ALA A 71 6.48 0.64 -14.57
C ALA A 71 7.84 0.55 -13.86
N SER A 72 8.40 1.70 -13.49
CA SER A 72 9.65 1.80 -12.72
C SER A 72 9.36 1.91 -11.22
N HIS A 73 8.26 2.59 -10.87
CA HIS A 73 7.85 2.85 -9.49
C HIS A 73 6.33 2.80 -9.37
N PHE A 74 5.84 2.87 -8.14
CA PHE A 74 4.44 3.05 -7.81
C PHE A 74 4.29 4.20 -6.82
N ILE A 75 3.24 5.00 -6.98
CA ILE A 75 2.83 6.02 -6.02
C ILE A 75 1.61 5.49 -5.28
N GLY A 76 1.66 5.50 -3.95
CA GLY A 76 0.54 5.16 -3.07
C GLY A 76 0.05 6.41 -2.33
N VAL A 77 -1.26 6.66 -2.34
CA VAL A 77 -1.91 7.75 -1.60
C VAL A 77 -2.86 7.14 -0.58
N ILE A 78 -2.77 7.60 0.68
CA ILE A 78 -3.51 7.11 1.86
C ILE A 78 -4.10 8.25 2.68
#